data_AF-A0A9P7FID7-F1
#
_entry.id   AF-A0A9P7FID7-F1
#
_cell.length_a   1.000
_cell.length_b   1.000
_cell.length_c   1.000
_cell.angle_alpha   90.00
_cell.angle_beta   90.00
_cell.angle_gamma   90.00
#
_symmetry.space_group_name_H-M   'P 1'
#
loop_
_entity.id
_entity.type
_entity.pdbx_description
1 polymer ?
#
loop_
_entity_poly.entity_id
_entity_poly.type
_entity_poly.pdbx_seq_one_letter_code
_entity_poly.pdbx_strand_id
1 'polypeptide(L)'
;MVIFICATVIWFWLTSAPVLRPKSAAWTLAAEILDILDAVVDGYVHPSMNSSVQAEESFLARLLEQDTAAQQLLRRFSDLSQIDSCFSSHSAIEATSAPPVMPFTVPTSHIYNVSGSRIKPISCLCSSLAGKRLTMVGGDHVHRFHNLLLEHQRRFEGKRFPCLGKEFCTHHHLCSRATRNNPVLKEELSRYIRSPSTEELVQTGSSLVNYVLSDTLLTLPDPEAPEYSVPYIHPFSGVRSRETYWLASARKADILILGRGPFSAPPSTYTGNWSFLSDVPTYTRSYHVNPLFASPIPKPLQIVDAAVHATLSVFLPEIQHTLDALRANGCLDRKKKVIWLVSQPRLPEKGHGQTNALRTHLLPRGQGEPSPGDPKAVLLRHLAVLSTDERPKDSWTLYYNVQVYLQDRLLRQVLPRFGVPLLQLGTRLVEAGPGVAGP
;
A
#
# COMPACT_ATOMS: atom_id res chain seq x y z
N MET A 1 35.95 31.28 -13.95
CA MET A 1 35.93 29.96 -14.62
C MET A 1 35.06 28.94 -13.89
N VAL A 2 35.19 28.75 -12.58
CA VAL A 2 34.38 27.78 -11.80
C VAL A 2 32.88 28.10 -11.80
N ILE A 3 32.50 29.37 -11.72
CA ILE A 3 31.09 29.80 -11.79
C ILE A 3 30.47 29.53 -13.18
N PHE A 4 31.28 29.59 -14.24
CA PHE A 4 30.82 29.34 -15.61
C PHE A 4 30.62 27.85 -15.89
N ILE A 5 31.39 26.97 -15.22
CA ILE A 5 31.25 25.51 -15.30
C ILE A 5 30.04 25.03 -14.48
N CYS A 6 29.76 25.64 -13.32
CA CYS A 6 28.53 25.34 -12.58
C CYS A 6 27.27 25.79 -13.33
N ALA A 7 27.30 26.95 -13.99
CA ALA A 7 26.17 27.44 -14.77
C ALA A 7 25.89 26.58 -16.01
N THR A 8 26.92 26.05 -16.69
CA THR A 8 26.72 25.15 -17.84
C THR A 8 26.30 23.74 -17.44
N VAL A 9 26.73 23.22 -16.29
CA VAL A 9 26.24 21.93 -15.78
C VAL A 9 24.78 22.02 -15.33
N ILE A 10 24.38 23.12 -14.69
CA ILE A 10 22.98 23.38 -14.31
C ILE A 10 22.12 23.62 -15.56
N TRP A 11 22.61 24.41 -16.53
CA TRP A 11 21.91 24.62 -17.81
C TRP A 11 21.75 23.30 -18.59
N PHE A 12 22.80 22.49 -18.69
CA PHE A 12 22.76 21.19 -19.37
C PHE A 12 21.82 20.19 -18.67
N TRP A 13 21.72 20.22 -17.34
CA TRP A 13 20.71 19.46 -16.58
C TRP A 13 19.28 19.96 -16.82
N LEU A 14 19.11 21.26 -17.00
CA LEU A 14 17.79 21.88 -17.24
C LEU A 14 17.32 21.74 -18.69
N THR A 15 18.22 21.63 -19.67
CA THR A 15 17.87 21.62 -21.10
C THR A 15 17.94 20.25 -21.79
N SER A 16 18.44 19.21 -21.12
CA SER A 16 18.66 17.88 -21.77
C SER A 16 17.57 16.82 -21.49
N ALA A 17 16.44 17.19 -20.90
CA ALA A 17 15.28 16.28 -20.86
C ALA A 17 14.41 16.53 -22.11
N PRO A 18 14.22 15.53 -23.00
CA PRO A 18 13.43 15.73 -24.20
C PRO A 18 11.95 15.90 -23.82
N VAL A 19 11.32 16.82 -24.54
CA VAL A 19 9.89 17.13 -24.54
C VAL A 19 9.05 15.85 -24.66
N LEU A 20 8.18 15.59 -23.68
CA LEU A 20 6.82 15.03 -23.83
C LEU A 20 5.97 15.41 -22.59
N ARG A 21 4.72 15.84 -22.85
CA ARG A 21 3.67 16.32 -21.92
C ARG A 21 3.16 15.24 -20.92
N PRO A 22 2.30 15.56 -19.93
CA PRO A 22 2.17 16.80 -19.16
C PRO A 22 2.50 16.57 -17.68
N LYS A 23 3.30 17.47 -17.10
CA LYS A 23 3.50 17.57 -15.64
C LYS A 23 2.23 18.01 -14.89
N SER A 24 1.04 18.10 -15.49
CA SER A 24 -0.15 18.62 -14.81
C SER A 24 -0.84 17.61 -13.89
N ALA A 25 -0.96 16.35 -14.29
CA ALA A 25 -1.85 15.40 -13.60
C ALA A 25 -1.43 15.06 -12.15
N ALA A 26 -0.12 14.99 -11.86
CA ALA A 26 0.37 14.72 -10.52
C ALA A 26 0.17 15.93 -9.58
N TRP A 27 0.29 17.14 -10.10
CA TRP A 27 0.08 18.38 -9.34
C TRP A 27 -1.40 18.69 -9.16
N THR A 28 -2.26 18.38 -10.14
CA THR A 28 -3.72 18.47 -9.99
C THR A 28 -4.23 17.47 -8.95
N LEU A 29 -3.71 16.24 -8.94
CA LEU A 29 -4.04 15.24 -7.93
C LEU A 29 -3.55 15.62 -6.53
N ALA A 30 -2.33 16.17 -6.44
CA ALA A 30 -1.84 16.71 -5.18
C ALA A 30 -2.71 17.89 -4.70
N ALA A 31 -3.13 18.78 -5.60
CA ALA A 31 -4.05 19.88 -5.28
C ALA A 31 -5.43 19.37 -4.82
N GLU A 32 -6.00 18.35 -5.46
CA GLU A 32 -7.27 17.74 -5.03
C GLU A 32 -7.16 17.03 -3.67
N ILE A 33 -6.01 16.38 -3.40
CA ILE A 33 -5.74 15.78 -2.09
C ILE A 33 -5.58 16.86 -1.02
N LEU A 34 -4.94 17.97 -1.36
CA LEU A 34 -4.83 19.14 -0.50
C LEU A 34 -6.19 19.80 -0.28
N ASP A 35 -7.05 19.91 -1.30
CA ASP A 35 -8.42 20.41 -1.17
C ASP A 35 -9.28 19.49 -0.29
N ILE A 36 -9.08 18.16 -0.37
CA ILE A 36 -9.75 17.19 0.51
C ILE A 36 -9.22 17.33 1.95
N LEU A 37 -7.91 17.51 2.13
CA LEU A 37 -7.33 17.71 3.46
C LEU A 37 -7.76 19.05 4.06
N ASP A 38 -7.75 20.12 3.28
CA ASP A 38 -8.23 21.44 3.67
C ASP A 38 -9.72 21.39 4.00
N ALA A 39 -10.56 20.71 3.21
CA ALA A 39 -11.98 20.54 3.55
C ALA A 39 -12.21 19.70 4.82
N VAL A 40 -11.38 18.69 5.07
CA VAL A 40 -11.41 17.86 6.29
C VAL A 40 -10.93 18.67 7.50
N VAL A 41 -9.92 19.51 7.35
CA VAL A 41 -9.36 20.37 8.40
C VAL A 41 -10.29 21.56 8.69
N ASP A 42 -10.79 22.26 7.67
CA ASP A 42 -11.72 23.38 7.79
C ASP A 42 -13.07 22.96 8.38
N GLY A 43 -13.54 21.76 8.05
CA GLY A 43 -14.73 21.17 8.68
C GLY A 43 -14.53 20.80 10.16
N TYR A 44 -13.28 20.63 10.61
CA TYR A 44 -12.93 20.27 11.98
C TYR A 44 -12.57 21.48 12.86
N VAL A 45 -12.04 22.56 12.26
CA VAL A 45 -11.55 23.76 12.97
C VAL A 45 -12.67 24.75 13.30
N HIS A 46 -13.90 24.56 12.83
CA HIS A 46 -15.07 25.35 13.24
C HIS A 46 -15.90 24.68 14.34
N PRO A 47 -15.58 24.92 15.63
CA PRO A 47 -16.60 24.91 16.67
C PRO A 47 -16.66 26.26 17.39
N SER A 48 -17.47 27.19 16.88
CA SER A 48 -18.25 28.09 17.75
C SER A 48 -19.50 28.63 17.03
N MET A 49 -20.61 27.95 17.31
CA MET A 49 -21.96 28.47 17.58
C MET A 49 -23.03 27.54 17.01
N ASN A 50 -23.58 26.72 17.91
CA ASN A 50 -24.91 26.10 17.88
C ASN A 50 -25.44 25.55 16.54
N SER A 51 -25.17 24.28 16.25
CA SER A 51 -26.14 23.28 15.74
C SER A 51 -25.40 22.02 15.24
N SER A 52 -25.18 21.05 16.12
CA SER A 52 -24.35 19.86 15.87
C SER A 52 -24.97 18.79 14.94
N VAL A 53 -25.93 19.15 14.10
CA VAL A 53 -26.58 18.22 13.16
C VAL A 53 -26.44 18.73 11.71
N GLN A 54 -26.48 20.05 11.49
CA GLN A 54 -26.30 20.63 10.15
C GLN A 54 -24.84 20.61 9.67
N ALA A 55 -23.86 20.66 10.58
CA ALA A 55 -22.44 20.61 10.22
C ALA A 55 -22.07 19.22 9.65
N GLU A 56 -22.62 18.16 10.21
CA GLU A 56 -22.38 16.77 9.81
C GLU A 56 -23.07 16.43 8.49
N GLU A 57 -24.29 16.92 8.26
CA GLU A 57 -24.97 16.84 6.96
C GLU A 57 -24.25 17.68 5.89
N SER A 58 -23.72 18.87 6.23
CA SER A 58 -22.95 19.68 5.27
C SER A 58 -21.57 19.08 4.95
N PHE A 59 -20.97 18.36 5.90
CA PHE A 59 -19.71 17.64 5.74
C PHE A 59 -19.91 16.44 4.80
N LEU A 60 -20.95 15.63 5.04
CA LEU A 60 -21.30 14.49 4.18
C LEU A 60 -21.81 14.94 2.80
N ALA A 61 -22.61 16.01 2.73
CA ALA A 61 -23.10 16.59 1.46
C ALA A 61 -21.97 17.16 0.61
N ARG A 62 -20.97 17.83 1.21
CA ARG A 62 -19.78 18.31 0.48
C ARG A 62 -18.86 17.18 0.05
N LEU A 63 -18.73 16.13 0.87
CA LEU A 63 -18.00 14.91 0.49
C LEU A 63 -18.68 14.18 -0.68
N LEU A 64 -20.02 14.21 -0.76
CA LEU A 64 -20.84 13.64 -1.84
C LEU A 64 -20.89 14.53 -3.10
N GLU A 65 -20.93 15.86 -2.98
CA GLU A 65 -20.80 16.80 -4.11
C GLU A 65 -19.43 16.69 -4.77
N GLN A 66 -18.36 16.48 -3.98
CA GLN A 66 -17.01 16.27 -4.50
C GLN A 66 -16.83 14.91 -5.18
N ASP A 67 -17.55 13.87 -4.75
CA ASP A 67 -17.64 12.60 -5.49
C ASP A 67 -18.36 12.82 -6.84
N THR A 68 -19.34 13.72 -6.89
CA THR A 68 -20.06 14.08 -8.13
C THR A 68 -19.19 14.90 -9.08
N ALA A 69 -18.34 15.82 -8.57
CA ALA A 69 -17.36 16.57 -9.36
C ALA A 69 -16.22 15.67 -9.88
N ALA A 70 -15.71 14.75 -9.05
CA ALA A 70 -14.76 13.73 -9.45
C ALA A 70 -15.37 12.77 -10.50
N GLN A 71 -16.65 12.40 -10.37
CA GLN A 71 -17.37 11.62 -11.37
C GLN A 71 -17.68 12.40 -12.66
N GLN A 72 -17.94 13.71 -12.60
CA GLN A 72 -18.11 14.56 -13.80
C GLN A 72 -16.80 14.75 -14.57
N LEU A 73 -15.66 14.78 -13.87
CA LEU A 73 -14.33 14.85 -14.48
C LEU A 73 -13.89 13.49 -15.04
N LEU A 74 -14.21 12.39 -14.33
CA LEU A 74 -14.10 11.02 -14.87
C LEU A 74 -14.97 10.81 -16.10
N ARG A 75 -16.17 11.40 -16.19
CA ARG A 75 -17.02 11.41 -17.40
C ARG A 75 -16.36 12.13 -18.57
N ARG A 76 -15.68 13.26 -18.35
CA ARG A 76 -14.89 13.95 -19.38
C ARG A 76 -13.65 13.18 -19.84
N PHE A 77 -13.16 12.23 -19.04
CA PHE A 77 -12.07 11.32 -19.41
C PHE A 77 -12.54 9.97 -19.96
N SER A 78 -13.81 9.59 -19.78
CA SER A 78 -14.36 8.35 -20.36
C SER A 78 -14.54 8.46 -21.88
N ASP A 79 -14.60 9.68 -22.42
CA ASP A 79 -14.64 9.96 -23.86
C ASP A 79 -13.32 9.61 -24.58
N LEU A 80 -12.27 9.22 -23.85
CA LEU A 80 -10.97 8.79 -24.40
C LEU A 80 -10.65 7.30 -24.20
N SER A 81 -11.60 6.51 -23.68
CA SER A 81 -11.42 5.06 -23.50
C SER A 81 -12.64 4.26 -23.93
N GLN A 82 -12.95 4.29 -25.24
CA GLN A 82 -13.70 3.19 -25.86
C GLN A 82 -12.72 2.08 -26.23
N ILE A 83 -12.44 1.17 -25.29
CA ILE A 83 -12.05 -0.22 -25.59
C ILE A 83 -12.75 -1.11 -24.57
N ASP A 84 -13.72 -1.86 -25.07
CA ASP A 84 -14.62 -2.76 -24.35
C ASP A 84 -13.96 -4.03 -23.78
N SER A 85 -14.60 -4.50 -22.71
CA SER A 85 -14.83 -5.88 -22.23
C SER A 85 -13.79 -6.98 -22.49
N CYS A 86 -13.27 -7.58 -21.40
CA CYS A 86 -13.40 -9.03 -21.17
C CYS A 86 -13.03 -9.41 -19.71
N PHE A 87 -14.05 -9.59 -18.86
CA PHE A 87 -13.93 -10.32 -17.60
C PHE A 87 -15.18 -11.19 -17.46
N SER A 88 -15.13 -12.37 -18.07
CA SER A 88 -15.90 -13.55 -17.71
C SER A 88 -15.35 -14.74 -18.47
N SER A 89 -15.33 -15.90 -17.82
CA SER A 89 -14.98 -17.24 -18.31
C SER A 89 -13.55 -17.48 -18.84
N HIS A 90 -12.71 -18.14 -18.04
CA HIS A 90 -11.91 -19.28 -18.49
C HIS A 90 -11.60 -20.20 -17.30
N SER A 91 -12.47 -21.19 -17.12
CA SER A 91 -12.07 -22.52 -16.70
C SER A 91 -11.87 -23.38 -17.95
N ALA A 92 -10.98 -24.36 -17.84
CA ALA A 92 -10.67 -25.43 -18.81
C ALA A 92 -9.67 -25.08 -19.93
N ILE A 93 -8.50 -25.70 -19.81
CA ILE A 93 -7.69 -26.14 -20.93
C ILE A 93 -8.34 -27.45 -21.39
N GLU A 94 -8.87 -27.48 -22.62
CA GLU A 94 -9.03 -28.72 -23.38
C GLU A 94 -8.98 -28.39 -24.88
N ALA A 95 -8.41 -29.31 -25.65
CA ALA A 95 -8.03 -29.14 -27.04
C ALA A 95 -9.21 -29.32 -28.03
N THR A 96 -9.01 -28.72 -29.21
CA THR A 96 -9.58 -29.01 -30.54
C THR A 96 -11.00 -28.56 -30.97
N SER A 97 -10.98 -27.86 -32.12
CA SER A 97 -11.97 -27.73 -33.22
C SER A 97 -13.02 -26.59 -33.20
N ALA A 98 -13.37 -26.16 -34.42
CA ALA A 98 -13.86 -24.85 -34.89
C ALA A 98 -15.25 -24.35 -34.38
N PRO A 99 -15.60 -23.05 -34.58
CA PRO A 99 -16.70 -22.37 -33.89
C PRO A 99 -18.00 -22.27 -34.73
N PRO A 100 -19.15 -21.99 -34.10
CA PRO A 100 -20.26 -21.31 -34.74
C PRO A 100 -20.44 -19.87 -34.24
N VAL A 101 -20.77 -19.00 -35.17
CA VAL A 101 -21.13 -17.58 -35.02
C VAL A 101 -22.60 -17.45 -34.63
N MET A 102 -22.95 -16.56 -33.68
CA MET A 102 -24.23 -15.81 -33.62
C MET A 102 -24.20 -14.75 -32.46
N PRO A 103 -25.12 -13.77 -32.43
CA PRO A 103 -24.79 -12.37 -32.17
C PRO A 103 -25.07 -11.89 -30.73
N PHE A 104 -24.33 -10.86 -30.32
CA PHE A 104 -24.47 -10.21 -29.03
C PHE A 104 -25.44 -9.02 -29.08
N THR A 105 -26.45 -9.05 -28.20
CA THR A 105 -27.14 -7.86 -27.68
C THR A 105 -26.56 -7.50 -26.31
N VAL A 106 -26.17 -6.24 -26.13
CA VAL A 106 -25.57 -5.70 -24.91
C VAL A 106 -26.65 -5.12 -23.98
N PRO A 107 -26.65 -5.42 -22.67
CA PRO A 107 -27.27 -4.58 -21.67
C PRO A 107 -26.25 -3.84 -20.80
N THR A 108 -26.58 -2.59 -20.52
CA THR A 108 -25.84 -1.57 -19.75
C THR A 108 -25.80 -1.84 -18.24
N SER A 109 -24.60 -1.67 -17.67
CA SER A 109 -24.26 -1.23 -16.30
C SER A 109 -25.09 -1.72 -15.11
N HIS A 110 -24.62 -2.78 -14.43
CA HIS A 110 -24.93 -3.06 -13.03
C HIS A 110 -23.68 -2.87 -12.15
N ILE A 111 -23.78 -1.93 -11.21
CA ILE A 111 -22.89 -1.83 -10.05
C ILE A 111 -23.20 -3.03 -9.14
N TYR A 112 -22.31 -4.02 -9.11
CA TYR A 112 -22.47 -5.16 -8.21
C TYR A 112 -22.10 -4.76 -6.78
N ASN A 113 -23.12 -4.61 -5.93
CA ASN A 113 -22.95 -4.81 -4.50
C ASN A 113 -22.46 -6.24 -4.29
N VAL A 114 -21.19 -6.39 -3.91
CA VAL A 114 -20.62 -7.68 -3.49
C VAL A 114 -21.18 -8.02 -2.11
N SER A 115 -22.42 -8.47 -2.10
CA SER A 115 -23.06 -9.08 -0.95
C SER A 115 -22.35 -10.39 -0.62
N GLY A 116 -21.50 -10.36 0.42
CA GLY A 116 -21.15 -11.51 1.26
C GLY A 116 -20.85 -12.82 0.53
N SER A 117 -19.94 -12.83 -0.45
CA SER A 117 -19.45 -14.09 -1.01
C SER A 117 -18.79 -14.89 0.12
N ARG A 118 -19.40 -16.02 0.52
CA ARG A 118 -18.80 -16.98 1.45
C ARG A 118 -17.37 -17.24 0.98
N ILE A 119 -16.41 -16.99 1.86
CA ILE A 119 -14.98 -17.21 1.59
C ILE A 119 -14.85 -18.63 1.03
N LYS A 120 -14.45 -18.74 -0.25
CA LYS A 120 -14.28 -20.04 -0.89
C LYS A 120 -13.28 -20.86 -0.04
N PRO A 121 -13.54 -22.16 0.19
CA PRO A 121 -12.66 -22.99 1.00
C PRO A 121 -11.24 -23.00 0.45
N ILE A 122 -10.26 -23.25 1.33
CA ILE A 122 -8.81 -23.21 1.06
C ILE A 122 -8.40 -24.11 -0.12
N SER A 123 -9.17 -25.16 -0.40
CA SER A 123 -9.00 -25.99 -1.60
C SER A 123 -8.95 -25.15 -2.88
N CYS A 124 -9.65 -24.02 -2.95
CA CYS A 124 -9.62 -23.10 -4.09
C CYS A 124 -8.29 -22.33 -4.20
N LEU A 125 -7.60 -22.03 -3.10
CA LEU A 125 -6.32 -21.32 -3.14
C LEU A 125 -5.24 -22.21 -3.77
N CYS A 126 -5.10 -23.45 -3.31
CA CYS A 126 -4.09 -24.35 -3.84
C CYS A 126 -4.32 -24.72 -5.29
N SER A 127 -5.56 -24.95 -5.72
CA SER A 127 -5.87 -25.13 -7.14
C SER A 127 -5.53 -23.88 -7.97
N SER A 128 -5.66 -22.68 -7.40
CA SER A 128 -5.33 -21.42 -8.09
C SER A 128 -3.83 -21.13 -8.15
N LEU A 129 -3.06 -21.69 -7.22
CA LEU A 129 -1.60 -21.50 -7.11
C LEU A 129 -0.79 -22.64 -7.74
N ALA A 130 -1.39 -23.80 -8.00
CA ALA A 130 -0.70 -24.96 -8.58
C ALA A 130 0.13 -24.58 -9.82
N GLY A 131 1.41 -24.97 -9.82
CA GLY A 131 2.38 -24.67 -10.87
C GLY A 131 2.97 -23.25 -10.82
N LYS A 132 2.60 -22.40 -9.86
CA LYS A 132 2.95 -20.97 -9.88
C LYS A 132 4.04 -20.58 -8.88
N ARG A 133 4.77 -19.53 -9.25
CA ARG A 133 5.74 -18.81 -8.43
C ARG A 133 5.15 -17.47 -7.98
N LEU A 134 5.08 -17.30 -6.67
CA LEU A 134 4.65 -16.11 -5.98
C LEU A 134 5.88 -15.40 -5.38
N THR A 135 6.17 -14.19 -5.85
CA THR A 135 7.21 -13.35 -5.25
C THR A 135 6.57 -12.16 -4.55
N MET A 136 6.91 -11.97 -3.28
CA MET A 136 6.49 -10.82 -2.49
C MET A 136 7.68 -9.89 -2.28
N VAL A 137 7.52 -8.60 -2.59
CA VAL A 137 8.57 -7.60 -2.44
C VAL A 137 8.05 -6.42 -1.63
N GLY A 138 8.80 -6.03 -0.61
CA GLY A 138 8.49 -4.84 0.17
C GLY A 138 9.19 -4.83 1.52
N GLY A 139 8.74 -3.94 2.40
CA GLY A 139 9.19 -3.87 3.79
C GLY A 139 8.38 -4.76 4.75
N ASP A 140 8.41 -4.40 6.04
CA ASP A 140 7.85 -5.20 7.13
C ASP A 140 6.37 -5.60 6.96
N HIS A 141 5.53 -4.74 6.38
CA HIS A 141 4.11 -5.05 6.17
C HIS A 141 3.89 -6.18 5.16
N VAL A 142 4.72 -6.27 4.12
CA VAL A 142 4.71 -7.38 3.15
C VAL A 142 5.23 -8.65 3.81
N HIS A 143 6.28 -8.56 4.62
CA HIS A 143 6.78 -9.71 5.39
C HIS A 143 5.74 -10.25 6.39
N ARG A 144 4.96 -9.37 7.03
CA ARG A 144 3.83 -9.80 7.89
C ARG A 144 2.80 -10.58 7.08
N PHE A 145 2.44 -10.11 5.89
CA PHE A 145 1.54 -10.83 4.99
C PHE A 145 2.10 -12.19 4.57
N HIS A 146 3.39 -12.26 4.24
CA HIS A 146 4.11 -13.51 3.98
C HIS A 146 3.95 -14.52 5.13
N ASN A 147 4.20 -14.09 6.37
CA ASN A 147 4.07 -14.95 7.53
C ASN A 147 2.62 -15.37 7.81
N LEU A 148 1.64 -14.49 7.56
CA LEU A 148 0.22 -14.86 7.65
C LEU A 148 -0.14 -15.94 6.63
N LEU A 149 0.39 -15.85 5.40
CA LEU A 149 0.19 -16.87 4.38
C LEU A 149 0.83 -18.21 4.79
N LEU A 150 2.07 -18.21 5.28
CA LEU A 150 2.74 -19.41 5.76
C LEU A 150 2.03 -20.04 6.96
N GLU A 151 1.58 -19.23 7.91
CA GLU A 151 0.83 -19.68 9.09
C GLU A 151 -0.50 -20.32 8.68
N HIS A 152 -1.20 -19.69 7.74
CA HIS A 152 -2.43 -20.23 7.21
C HIS A 152 -2.21 -21.59 6.54
N GLN A 153 -1.15 -21.71 5.72
CA GLN A 153 -0.80 -22.98 5.08
C GLN A 153 -0.34 -24.04 6.09
N ARG A 154 0.36 -23.66 7.15
CA ARG A 154 0.76 -24.58 8.24
C ARG A 154 -0.44 -25.28 8.85
N ARG A 155 -1.52 -24.55 9.08
CA ARG A 155 -2.76 -25.09 9.64
C ARG A 155 -3.46 -26.03 8.66
N PHE A 156 -3.38 -25.76 7.37
CA PHE A 156 -4.04 -26.56 6.34
C PHE A 156 -3.28 -27.84 5.99
N GLU A 157 -1.95 -27.75 5.84
CA GLU A 157 -1.10 -28.89 5.43
C GLU A 157 -0.58 -29.70 6.62
N GLY A 158 -0.68 -29.18 7.84
CA GLY A 158 -0.10 -29.81 9.04
C GLY A 158 1.44 -29.82 9.03
N LYS A 159 2.06 -29.03 8.15
CA LYS A 159 3.52 -28.94 7.98
C LYS A 159 4.05 -27.59 8.45
N ARG A 160 5.26 -27.57 9.03
CA ARG A 160 5.94 -26.32 9.41
C ARG A 160 6.61 -25.67 8.19
N PHE A 161 6.49 -24.35 8.09
CA PHE A 161 7.17 -23.51 7.10
C PHE A 161 8.13 -22.55 7.83
N PRO A 162 9.31 -23.02 8.27
CA PRO A 162 10.24 -22.13 8.94
C PRO A 162 10.73 -21.05 7.96
N CYS A 163 10.53 -19.79 8.34
CA CYS A 163 11.13 -18.63 7.67
C CYS A 163 12.28 -18.13 8.55
N LEU A 164 13.47 -17.97 7.97
CA LEU A 164 14.67 -17.50 8.68
C LEU A 164 14.59 -16.01 9.06
N GLY A 165 13.54 -15.31 8.63
CA GLY A 165 13.30 -13.90 8.89
C GLY A 165 13.26 -13.08 7.61
N LYS A 166 12.98 -11.78 7.75
CA LYS A 166 12.80 -10.88 6.60
C LYS A 166 14.07 -10.72 5.75
N GLU A 167 15.24 -10.82 6.35
CA GLU A 167 16.52 -10.63 5.65
C GLU A 167 17.02 -11.89 4.95
N PHE A 168 16.53 -13.06 5.37
CA PHE A 168 17.06 -14.36 4.99
C PHE A 168 15.98 -15.30 4.45
N CYS A 169 14.84 -14.76 4.00
CA CYS A 169 13.80 -15.55 3.39
C CYS A 169 14.30 -16.11 2.05
N THR A 170 14.27 -17.43 1.91
CA THR A 170 14.59 -18.12 0.67
C THR A 170 13.31 -18.38 -0.12
N HIS A 171 12.84 -19.62 -0.18
CA HIS A 171 11.57 -19.98 -0.79
C HIS A 171 10.86 -21.02 0.08
N HIS A 172 9.53 -21.00 0.03
CA HIS A 172 8.67 -21.96 0.71
C HIS A 172 7.79 -22.65 -0.31
N HIS A 173 7.72 -23.96 -0.21
CA HIS A 173 6.91 -24.79 -1.08
C HIS A 173 5.51 -24.92 -0.46
N LEU A 174 4.49 -24.36 -1.10
CA LEU A 174 3.10 -24.41 -0.65
C LEU A 174 2.29 -25.39 -1.50
N CYS A 175 1.16 -25.82 -0.98
CA CYS A 175 0.20 -26.69 -1.64
C CYS A 175 0.77 -28.05 -2.03
N SER A 176 1.79 -28.52 -1.31
CA SER A 176 2.38 -29.82 -1.57
C SER A 176 1.47 -30.90 -0.97
N ARG A 177 0.76 -31.64 -1.83
CA ARG A 177 0.01 -32.80 -1.34
C ARG A 177 1.03 -33.79 -0.78
N ALA A 178 0.94 -34.08 0.52
CA ALA A 178 1.67 -35.16 1.15
C ALA A 178 1.13 -36.50 0.64
N THR A 179 1.42 -36.84 -0.61
CA THR A 179 1.23 -38.20 -1.11
C THR A 179 2.22 -39.07 -0.37
N ARG A 180 1.71 -39.88 0.56
CA ARG A 180 2.46 -40.77 1.48
C ARG A 180 3.52 -41.64 0.78
N ASN A 181 3.43 -41.78 -0.54
CA ASN A 181 4.25 -42.67 -1.36
C ASN A 181 5.13 -41.92 -2.37
N ASN A 182 5.28 -40.59 -2.31
CA ASN A 182 6.11 -39.88 -3.30
C ASN A 182 7.56 -39.79 -2.80
N PRO A 183 8.52 -40.57 -3.36
CA PRO A 183 9.91 -40.63 -2.92
C PRO A 183 10.63 -39.27 -3.03
N VAL A 184 10.05 -38.36 -3.81
CA VAL A 184 10.42 -36.95 -3.98
C VAL A 184 10.45 -36.18 -2.64
N LEU A 185 9.78 -36.62 -1.57
CA LEU A 185 9.80 -35.91 -0.27
C LEU A 185 11.07 -36.17 0.58
N LYS A 186 11.83 -37.25 0.34
CA LYS A 186 13.07 -37.52 1.11
C LYS A 186 14.21 -36.54 0.81
N GLU A 187 14.13 -35.80 -0.29
CA GLU A 187 15.07 -34.73 -0.67
C GLU A 187 14.67 -33.33 -0.17
N GLU A 188 13.65 -33.19 0.68
CA GLU A 188 13.19 -31.88 1.14
C GLU A 188 14.30 -31.03 1.81
N LEU A 189 15.32 -31.65 2.40
CA LEU A 189 16.49 -30.94 2.94
C LEU A 189 17.38 -30.36 1.84
N SER A 190 17.53 -31.07 0.70
CA SER A 190 18.33 -30.62 -0.45
C SER A 190 17.64 -29.49 -1.24
N ARG A 191 16.31 -29.40 -1.16
CA ARG A 191 15.50 -28.40 -1.90
C ARG A 191 15.54 -26.99 -1.35
N TYR A 192 16.11 -26.77 -0.18
CA TYR A 192 16.39 -25.40 0.29
C TYR A 192 17.48 -24.73 -0.55
N ILE A 193 18.35 -25.50 -1.21
CA ILE A 193 19.48 -25.00 -2.00
C ILE A 193 19.06 -24.69 -3.44
N ARG A 194 18.18 -25.51 -4.03
CA ARG A 194 17.73 -25.36 -5.42
C ARG A 194 16.23 -25.16 -5.49
N SER A 195 15.80 -24.00 -5.97
CA SER A 195 14.37 -23.75 -6.24
C SER A 195 13.85 -24.70 -7.32
N PRO A 196 12.68 -25.34 -7.14
CA PRO A 196 12.10 -26.23 -8.13
C PRO A 196 11.93 -25.57 -9.50
N SER A 197 11.94 -26.35 -10.58
CA SER A 197 11.57 -25.88 -11.92
C SER A 197 10.07 -25.61 -12.03
N THR A 198 9.64 -24.88 -13.06
CA THR A 198 8.20 -24.66 -13.27
C THR A 198 7.47 -25.97 -13.61
N GLU A 199 8.13 -26.86 -14.35
CA GLU A 199 7.63 -28.19 -14.70
C GLU A 199 7.44 -29.05 -13.44
N GLU A 200 8.38 -29.00 -12.49
CA GLU A 200 8.26 -29.70 -11.21
C GLU A 200 7.09 -29.17 -10.37
N LEU A 201 6.88 -27.84 -10.33
CA LEU A 201 5.74 -27.25 -9.64
C LEU A 201 4.41 -27.71 -10.26
N VAL A 202 4.33 -27.78 -11.59
CA VAL A 202 3.15 -28.27 -12.31
C VAL A 202 2.91 -29.75 -12.04
N GLN A 203 3.93 -30.59 -12.13
CA GLN A 203 3.83 -32.04 -11.91
C GLN A 203 3.39 -32.37 -10.48
N THR A 204 3.89 -31.63 -9.49
CA THR A 204 3.55 -31.82 -8.08
C THR A 204 2.25 -31.12 -7.68
N GLY A 205 1.70 -30.27 -8.55
CA GLY A 205 0.54 -29.41 -8.25
C GLY A 205 0.81 -28.42 -7.12
N SER A 206 2.08 -28.10 -6.88
CA SER A 206 2.54 -27.25 -5.77
C SER A 206 2.80 -25.83 -6.25
N SER A 207 3.19 -24.96 -5.33
CA SER A 207 3.56 -23.57 -5.64
C SER A 207 4.76 -23.15 -4.83
N LEU A 208 5.46 -22.12 -5.30
CA LEU A 208 6.62 -21.57 -4.63
C LEU A 208 6.30 -20.15 -4.17
N VAL A 209 6.54 -19.83 -2.91
CA VAL A 209 6.48 -18.45 -2.40
C VAL A 209 7.86 -18.00 -1.91
N ASN A 210 8.25 -16.78 -2.25
CA ASN A 210 9.42 -16.13 -1.66
C ASN A 210 9.13 -14.68 -1.30
N TYR A 211 9.83 -14.19 -0.27
CA TYR A 211 9.82 -12.80 0.14
C TYR A 211 11.19 -12.18 -0.13
N VAL A 212 11.20 -10.97 -0.68
CA VAL A 212 12.41 -10.18 -0.91
C VAL A 212 12.26 -8.84 -0.20
N LEU A 213 13.19 -8.53 0.70
CA LEU A 213 13.21 -7.27 1.42
C LEU A 213 13.58 -6.12 0.48
N SER A 214 12.72 -5.11 0.42
CA SER A 214 12.99 -3.85 -0.25
C SER A 214 12.09 -2.79 0.37
N ASP A 215 12.64 -1.99 1.28
CA ASP A 215 11.86 -0.99 2.01
C ASP A 215 11.30 0.08 1.06
N THR A 216 12.10 0.43 0.04
CA THR A 216 11.76 1.47 -0.93
C THR A 216 11.26 0.94 -2.29
N LEU A 217 11.29 -0.38 -2.53
CA LEU A 217 11.08 -0.95 -3.86
C LEU A 217 12.08 -0.39 -4.89
N LEU A 218 13.33 -0.14 -4.48
CA LEU A 218 14.37 0.39 -5.36
C LEU A 218 14.60 -0.52 -6.59
N THR A 219 14.52 0.05 -7.78
CA THR A 219 14.63 -0.65 -9.07
C THR A 219 15.80 -0.17 -9.93
N LEU A 220 17.01 -0.18 -9.38
CA LEU A 220 18.21 0.06 -10.18
C LEU A 220 18.43 -1.12 -11.17
N PRO A 221 18.91 -0.85 -12.39
CA PRO A 221 19.12 -1.89 -13.39
C PRO A 221 20.26 -2.83 -13.05
N ASP A 222 21.28 -2.32 -12.36
CA ASP A 222 22.50 -3.04 -12.00
C ASP A 222 22.31 -3.81 -10.67
N PRO A 223 22.37 -5.16 -10.67
CA PRO A 223 22.29 -5.94 -9.44
C PRO A 223 23.47 -5.72 -8.49
N GLU A 224 24.62 -5.26 -8.99
CA GLU A 224 25.83 -4.99 -8.20
C GLU A 224 25.88 -3.55 -7.68
N ALA A 225 24.81 -2.77 -7.90
CA ALA A 225 24.72 -1.42 -7.40
C ALA A 225 24.93 -1.38 -5.87
N PRO A 226 25.72 -0.43 -5.36
CA PRO A 226 26.07 -0.37 -3.94
C PRO A 226 24.84 -0.29 -3.04
N GLU A 227 23.75 0.32 -3.50
CA GLU A 227 22.48 0.41 -2.77
C GLU A 227 21.89 -0.96 -2.38
N TYR A 228 22.27 -2.04 -3.08
CA TYR A 228 21.85 -3.41 -2.76
C TYR A 228 22.82 -4.17 -1.84
N SER A 229 24.05 -3.69 -1.68
CA SER A 229 25.09 -4.37 -0.88
C SER A 229 25.40 -3.63 0.42
N VAL A 230 25.24 -2.30 0.43
CA VAL A 230 25.45 -1.47 1.61
C VAL A 230 24.14 -0.88 2.12
N PRO A 231 24.07 -0.62 3.43
CA PRO A 231 22.97 0.15 4.01
C PRO A 231 22.77 1.51 3.33
N TYR A 232 21.64 1.67 2.66
CA TYR A 232 21.25 2.97 2.09
C TYR A 232 20.63 3.84 3.19
N ILE A 233 21.20 5.01 3.44
CA ILE A 233 20.61 6.01 4.34
C ILE A 233 19.79 6.97 3.48
N HIS A 234 18.48 6.97 3.66
CA HIS A 234 17.62 7.80 2.82
C HIS A 234 17.84 9.29 3.12
N PRO A 235 18.08 10.15 2.12
CA PRO A 235 18.46 11.54 2.35
C PRO A 235 17.39 12.36 3.07
N PHE A 236 16.11 12.08 2.83
CA PHE A 236 14.99 12.79 3.46
C PHE A 236 14.81 12.48 4.97
N SER A 237 14.89 11.22 5.39
CA SER A 237 14.70 10.85 6.81
C SER A 237 15.98 10.63 7.58
N GLY A 238 17.10 10.35 6.92
CA GLY A 238 18.28 9.80 7.60
C GLY A 238 18.05 8.40 8.18
N VAL A 239 16.94 7.73 7.82
CA VAL A 239 16.68 6.35 8.23
C VAL A 239 17.42 5.41 7.28
N ARG A 240 18.07 4.40 7.86
CA ARG A 240 18.67 3.30 7.12
C ARG A 240 17.57 2.40 6.55
N SER A 241 17.52 2.33 5.22
CA SER A 241 16.72 1.38 4.45
C SER A 241 17.57 0.19 4.04
N ARG A 242 16.91 -0.94 3.80
CA ARG A 242 17.53 -2.13 3.23
C ARG A 242 16.88 -2.46 1.91
N GLU A 243 17.73 -2.66 0.91
CA GLU A 243 17.32 -3.00 -0.44
C GLU A 243 18.01 -4.28 -0.88
N THR A 244 17.25 -5.19 -1.47
CA THR A 244 17.78 -6.37 -2.13
C THR A 244 17.37 -6.32 -3.59
N TYR A 245 18.26 -6.65 -4.52
CA TYR A 245 17.92 -6.69 -5.94
C TYR A 245 16.80 -7.72 -6.21
N TRP A 246 15.60 -7.23 -6.50
CA TRP A 246 14.39 -8.06 -6.59
C TRP A 246 13.85 -8.20 -8.01
N LEU A 247 14.32 -7.39 -8.99
CA LEU A 247 13.84 -7.44 -10.38
C LEU A 247 14.07 -8.80 -11.04
N ALA A 248 15.18 -9.50 -10.74
CA ALA A 248 15.40 -10.86 -11.24
C ALA A 248 14.33 -11.85 -10.74
N SER A 249 13.93 -11.75 -9.48
CA SER A 249 12.87 -12.57 -8.90
C SER A 249 11.51 -12.21 -9.51
N ALA A 250 11.21 -10.92 -9.64
CA ALA A 250 9.99 -10.43 -10.29
C ALA A 250 9.84 -10.90 -11.75
N ARG A 251 10.95 -10.97 -12.51
CA ARG A 251 10.92 -11.48 -13.88
C ARG A 251 10.53 -12.97 -13.96
N LYS A 252 10.84 -13.76 -12.93
CA LYS A 252 10.54 -15.19 -12.84
C LYS A 252 9.19 -15.50 -12.17
N ALA A 253 8.55 -14.51 -11.57
CA ALA A 253 7.29 -14.69 -10.85
C ALA A 253 6.10 -14.77 -11.81
N ASP A 254 5.16 -15.67 -11.51
CA ASP A 254 3.84 -15.69 -12.15
C ASP A 254 2.89 -14.69 -11.46
N ILE A 255 3.06 -14.56 -10.15
CA ILE A 255 2.35 -13.61 -9.31
C ILE A 255 3.38 -12.79 -8.53
N LEU A 256 3.33 -11.47 -8.70
CA LEU A 256 4.19 -10.52 -8.00
C LEU A 256 3.32 -9.69 -7.06
N ILE A 257 3.61 -9.74 -5.76
CA ILE A 257 2.98 -8.89 -4.75
C ILE A 257 3.99 -7.84 -4.33
N LEU A 258 3.63 -6.57 -4.49
CA LEU A 258 4.47 -5.43 -4.14
C LEU A 258 3.82 -4.66 -3.00
N GLY A 259 4.60 -4.12 -2.08
CA GLY A 259 4.08 -3.21 -1.07
C GLY A 259 5.15 -2.25 -0.58
N ARG A 260 4.83 -0.95 -0.65
CA ARG A 260 5.65 0.11 -0.05
C ARG A 260 4.94 0.66 1.16
N GLY A 261 5.66 0.71 2.29
CA GLY A 261 5.14 1.23 3.55
C GLY A 261 5.11 2.75 3.61
N PRO A 262 4.46 3.33 4.63
CA PRO A 262 4.70 4.70 5.05
C PRO A 262 6.18 4.96 5.27
N PHE A 263 6.58 6.16 4.90
CA PHE A 263 7.94 6.60 5.08
C PHE A 263 8.22 6.90 6.55
N SER A 264 9.35 6.44 7.08
CA SER A 264 9.71 6.67 8.48
C SER A 264 10.07 8.13 8.73
N ALA A 265 9.69 8.65 9.89
CA ALA A 265 10.15 9.95 10.35
C ALA A 265 11.65 9.90 10.69
N PRO A 266 12.36 11.04 10.70
CA PRO A 266 13.77 11.06 11.05
C PRO A 266 14.09 10.45 12.43
N PRO A 267 15.25 9.81 12.63
CA PRO A 267 15.62 9.19 13.91
C PRO A 267 15.58 10.18 15.09
N SER A 268 15.87 11.46 14.85
CA SER A 268 15.78 12.52 15.87
C SER A 268 14.38 12.65 16.47
N THR A 269 13.33 12.30 15.72
CA THR A 269 11.96 12.39 16.21
C THR A 269 11.72 11.47 17.40
N TYR A 270 12.38 10.30 17.46
CA TYR A 270 12.27 9.33 18.56
C TYR A 270 12.78 9.86 19.90
N THR A 271 13.65 10.87 19.90
CA THR A 271 14.08 11.59 21.11
C THR A 271 13.20 12.81 21.41
N GLY A 272 12.09 12.98 20.69
CA GLY A 272 11.21 14.14 20.77
C GLY A 272 11.68 15.34 19.94
N ASN A 273 12.80 15.23 19.20
CA ASN A 273 13.30 16.31 18.36
C ASN A 273 12.65 16.28 16.97
N TRP A 274 11.61 17.10 16.80
CA TRP A 274 10.89 17.32 15.55
C TRP A 274 11.36 18.57 14.79
N SER A 275 12.62 18.97 14.96
CA SER A 275 13.19 20.16 14.29
C SER A 275 13.05 20.12 12.77
N PHE A 276 13.10 18.95 12.12
CA PHE A 276 12.94 18.84 10.66
C PHE A 276 11.61 19.42 10.15
N LEU A 277 10.59 19.55 11.00
CA LEU A 277 9.32 20.18 10.63
C LEU A 277 9.47 21.66 10.25
N SER A 278 10.56 22.34 10.66
CA SER A 278 10.82 23.73 10.24
C SER A 278 11.11 23.86 8.76
N ASP A 279 11.61 22.79 8.14
CA ASP A 279 12.06 22.78 6.75
C ASP A 279 10.98 22.22 5.80
N VAL A 280 9.87 21.72 6.36
CA VAL A 280 8.75 21.16 5.62
C VAL A 280 7.83 22.29 5.13
N PRO A 281 7.45 22.30 3.83
CA PRO A 281 6.46 23.25 3.33
C PRO A 281 5.13 23.11 4.07
N THR A 282 4.50 24.24 4.40
CA THR A 282 3.17 24.26 5.00
C THR A 282 2.12 23.96 3.93
N TYR A 283 1.34 22.90 4.14
CA TYR A 283 0.29 22.47 3.21
C TYR A 283 -1.09 22.83 3.73
N THR A 284 -1.31 22.60 5.02
CA THR A 284 -2.51 23.05 5.72
C THR A 284 -2.42 24.57 5.89
N ARG A 285 -3.31 25.32 5.23
CA ARG A 285 -3.32 26.81 5.23
C ARG A 285 -3.55 27.48 6.59
N SER A 286 -3.47 26.72 7.68
CA SER A 286 -3.94 27.06 9.01
C SER A 286 -3.06 28.12 9.69
N TYR A 287 -3.68 29.28 9.93
CA TYR A 287 -3.51 30.18 11.09
C TYR A 287 -2.22 29.97 11.88
N HIS A 288 -1.12 30.52 11.38
CA HIS A 288 0.08 30.70 12.19
C HIS A 288 -0.24 31.67 13.34
N VAL A 289 -0.72 31.12 14.46
CA VAL A 289 -0.70 31.79 15.75
C VAL A 289 0.77 32.16 15.99
N ASN A 290 1.02 33.46 16.17
CA ASN A 290 2.33 34.08 16.27
C ASN A 290 3.40 33.16 16.89
N PRO A 291 4.58 33.02 16.26
CA PRO A 291 5.64 32.07 16.67
C PRO A 291 6.34 32.42 18.00
N LEU A 292 5.78 33.33 18.81
CA LEU A 292 6.41 33.87 20.01
C LEU A 292 6.61 32.83 21.13
N PHE A 293 5.98 31.65 21.02
CA PHE A 293 6.22 30.54 21.94
C PHE A 293 6.50 29.26 21.14
N ALA A 294 7.79 28.99 20.89
CA ALA A 294 8.24 27.72 20.38
C ALA A 294 8.05 26.64 21.45
N SER A 295 6.88 25.99 21.44
CA SER A 295 6.70 24.74 22.16
C SER A 295 7.64 23.69 21.56
N PRO A 296 8.38 22.91 22.37
CA PRO A 296 9.24 21.83 21.88
C PRO A 296 8.44 20.67 21.27
N ILE A 297 7.12 20.64 21.48
CA ILE A 297 6.22 19.60 20.98
C ILE A 297 5.60 20.08 19.66
N PRO A 298 5.67 19.28 18.58
CA PRO A 298 5.11 19.64 17.29
C PRO A 298 3.59 19.79 17.36
N LYS A 299 3.07 20.81 16.67
CA LYS A 299 1.62 20.92 16.51
C LYS A 299 1.13 19.79 15.60
N PRO A 300 -0.05 19.21 15.84
CA PRO A 300 -0.55 18.09 15.04
C PRO A 300 -0.61 18.40 13.54
N LEU A 301 -0.97 19.64 13.18
CA LEU A 301 -1.00 20.08 11.77
C LEU A 301 0.38 20.08 11.11
N GLN A 302 1.45 20.39 11.85
CA GLN A 302 2.83 20.29 11.31
C GLN A 302 3.21 18.83 11.03
N ILE A 303 2.73 17.90 11.85
CA ILE A 303 2.92 16.45 11.62
C ILE A 303 2.16 16.02 10.36
N VAL A 304 0.93 16.52 10.18
CA VAL A 304 0.14 16.29 8.95
C VAL A 304 0.88 16.84 7.73
N ASP A 305 1.36 18.08 7.78
CA ASP A 305 2.14 18.71 6.70
C ASP A 305 3.37 17.87 6.34
N ALA A 306 4.11 17.37 7.33
CA ALA A 306 5.25 16.50 7.09
C ALA A 306 4.88 15.16 6.45
N ALA A 307 3.76 14.55 6.89
CA ALA A 307 3.27 13.31 6.31
C ALA A 307 2.82 13.50 4.85
N VAL A 308 2.15 14.61 4.56
CA VAL A 308 1.78 15.03 3.20
C VAL A 308 3.04 15.24 2.35
N HIS A 309 4.00 16.01 2.87
CA HIS A 309 5.25 16.30 2.19
C HIS A 309 6.01 15.03 1.82
N ALA A 310 6.23 14.12 2.78
CA ALA A 310 6.90 12.85 2.54
C ALA A 310 6.15 12.00 1.51
N THR A 311 4.82 12.00 1.54
CA THR A 311 4.02 11.24 0.57
C THR A 311 4.18 11.78 -0.86
N LEU A 312 4.16 13.10 -1.02
CA LEU A 312 4.21 13.73 -2.34
C LEU A 312 5.62 13.82 -2.92
N SER A 313 6.62 14.12 -2.09
CA SER A 313 8.00 14.36 -2.53
C SER A 313 8.87 13.11 -2.58
N VAL A 314 8.53 12.08 -1.79
CA VAL A 314 9.33 10.84 -1.67
C VAL A 314 8.54 9.64 -2.18
N PHE A 315 7.42 9.31 -1.53
CA PHE A 315 6.67 8.09 -1.85
C PHE A 315 6.19 8.08 -3.32
N LEU A 316 5.46 9.10 -3.77
CA LEU A 316 4.83 9.10 -5.09
C LEU A 316 5.85 9.00 -6.26
N PRO A 317 6.96 9.77 -6.29
CA PRO A 317 8.00 9.60 -7.30
C PRO A 317 8.61 8.19 -7.32
N GLU A 318 8.83 7.59 -6.15
CA GLU A 318 9.40 6.24 -6.07
C GLU A 318 8.42 5.16 -6.54
N ILE A 319 7.11 5.32 -6.27
CA ILE A 319 6.07 4.46 -6.86
C ILE A 319 6.09 4.56 -8.38
N GLN A 320 6.15 5.78 -8.91
CA GLN A 320 6.18 5.99 -10.36
C GLN A 320 7.41 5.32 -10.98
N HIS A 321 8.59 5.53 -10.40
CA HIS A 321 9.83 4.90 -10.85
C HIS A 321 9.74 3.37 -10.84
N THR A 322 9.18 2.79 -9.76
CA THR A 322 8.97 1.34 -9.63
C THR A 322 8.05 0.82 -10.74
N LEU A 323 6.92 1.49 -10.98
CA LEU A 323 5.95 1.08 -12.00
C LEU A 323 6.51 1.18 -13.43
N ASP A 324 7.30 2.22 -13.70
CA ASP A 324 7.98 2.38 -14.99
C ASP A 324 9.07 1.30 -15.19
N ALA A 325 9.82 0.95 -14.13
CA ALA A 325 10.78 -0.14 -14.17
C ALA A 325 10.09 -1.51 -14.41
N LEU A 326 8.94 -1.77 -13.79
CA LEU A 326 8.15 -2.97 -14.04
C LEU A 326 7.66 -3.05 -15.49
N ARG A 327 7.22 -1.92 -16.06
CA ARG A 327 6.83 -1.83 -17.47
C ARG A 327 8.03 -2.13 -18.38
N ALA A 328 9.17 -1.49 -18.13
CA ALA A 328 10.38 -1.66 -18.92
C ALA A 328 10.94 -3.10 -18.89
N ASN A 329 10.67 -3.84 -17.81
CA ASN A 329 11.11 -5.23 -17.62
C ASN A 329 10.05 -6.28 -18.01
N GLY A 330 8.93 -5.90 -18.65
CA GLY A 330 7.86 -6.84 -19.03
C GLY A 330 7.19 -7.53 -17.84
N CYS A 331 7.25 -6.93 -16.65
CA CYS A 331 6.60 -7.47 -15.45
C CYS A 331 5.10 -7.18 -15.43
N LEU A 332 4.63 -6.20 -16.21
CA LEU A 332 3.22 -5.81 -16.35
C LEU A 332 2.52 -6.50 -17.54
N ASP A 333 3.14 -7.51 -18.14
CA ASP A 333 2.55 -8.27 -19.24
C ASP A 333 1.31 -9.05 -18.78
N ARG A 334 0.31 -9.23 -19.67
CA ARG A 334 -0.98 -9.89 -19.36
C ARG A 334 -0.88 -11.27 -18.71
N LYS A 335 0.25 -11.98 -18.92
CA LYS A 335 0.51 -13.32 -18.38
C LYS A 335 0.83 -13.28 -16.89
N LYS A 336 1.44 -12.21 -16.39
CA LYS A 336 1.83 -12.04 -14.99
C LYS A 336 0.74 -11.31 -14.22
N LYS A 337 0.58 -11.65 -12.94
CA LYS A 337 -0.34 -10.96 -12.05
C LYS A 337 0.47 -10.12 -11.07
N VAL A 338 0.44 -8.80 -11.24
CA VAL A 338 1.03 -7.87 -10.29
C VAL A 338 -0.07 -7.36 -9.36
N ILE A 339 0.15 -7.42 -8.05
CA ILE A 339 -0.80 -7.01 -7.02
C ILE A 339 -0.10 -6.05 -6.08
N TRP A 340 -0.76 -4.95 -5.74
CA TRP A 340 -0.24 -4.00 -4.76
C TRP A 340 -0.86 -4.22 -3.38
N LEU A 341 -0.05 -4.55 -2.39
CA LEU A 341 -0.46 -4.70 -1.00
C LEU A 341 -0.41 -3.34 -0.28
N VAL A 342 -1.55 -2.93 0.27
CA VAL A 342 -1.66 -1.68 1.04
C VAL A 342 -1.16 -1.88 2.47
N SER A 343 -0.51 -0.86 3.01
CA SER A 343 -0.17 -0.80 4.43
C SER A 343 -1.39 -0.66 5.31
N GLN A 344 -1.36 -1.28 6.47
CA GLN A 344 -2.44 -1.17 7.45
C GLN A 344 -2.22 0.03 8.36
N PRO A 345 -3.29 0.76 8.74
CA PRO A 345 -3.19 1.81 9.73
C PRO A 345 -2.80 1.20 11.09
N ARG A 346 -2.09 1.98 11.90
CA ARG A 346 -1.76 1.64 13.28
C ARG A 346 -2.88 2.15 14.18
N LEU A 347 -3.38 1.28 15.05
CA LEU A 347 -4.26 1.73 16.11
C LEU A 347 -3.41 2.46 17.16
N PRO A 348 -3.92 3.55 17.74
CA PRO A 348 -3.23 4.19 18.85
C PRO A 348 -3.13 3.17 19.99
N GLU A 349 -1.97 3.09 20.63
CA GLU A 349 -1.84 2.21 21.79
C GLU A 349 -2.91 2.58 22.81
N LYS A 350 -3.65 1.58 23.29
CA LYS A 350 -4.62 1.78 24.38
C LYS A 350 -3.82 2.10 25.65
N GLY A 351 -3.47 3.37 25.84
CA GLY A 351 -2.94 3.84 27.11
C GLY A 351 -3.89 3.40 28.21
N HIS A 352 -3.35 2.87 29.31
CA HIS A 352 -4.11 2.22 30.39
C HIS A 352 -5.20 3.08 31.06
N GLY A 353 -5.41 4.34 30.64
CA GLY A 353 -6.47 5.24 31.13
C GLY A 353 -7.45 5.81 30.09
N GLN A 354 -7.38 5.45 28.79
CA GLN A 354 -8.17 6.12 27.73
C GLN A 354 -9.50 5.43 27.35
N THR A 355 -9.89 4.35 28.02
CA THR A 355 -11.03 3.50 27.59
C THR A 355 -12.41 4.13 27.74
N ASN A 356 -12.58 5.18 28.56
CA ASN A 356 -13.91 5.70 28.88
C ASN A 356 -14.30 6.99 28.13
N ALA A 357 -13.36 7.90 27.81
CA ALA A 357 -13.71 9.20 27.22
C ALA A 357 -14.00 9.14 25.71
N LEU A 358 -13.26 8.33 24.96
CA LEU A 358 -13.46 8.17 23.50
C LEU A 358 -14.75 7.43 23.15
N ARG A 359 -15.27 6.60 24.08
CA ARG A 359 -16.46 5.77 23.84
C ARG A 359 -17.76 6.55 23.94
N THR A 360 -17.77 7.68 24.66
CA THR A 360 -18.98 8.45 24.96
C THR A 360 -19.26 9.59 23.97
N HIS A 361 -18.25 10.14 23.30
CA HIS A 361 -18.41 11.43 22.61
C HIS A 361 -18.42 11.37 21.07
N LEU A 362 -17.98 10.28 20.43
CA LEU A 362 -17.63 10.35 19.00
C LEU A 362 -18.30 9.32 18.08
N LEU A 363 -19.16 8.44 18.61
CA LEU A 363 -19.94 7.54 17.76
C LEU A 363 -21.42 7.65 18.12
N PRO A 364 -22.27 8.12 17.20
CA PRO A 364 -23.72 8.03 17.32
C PRO A 364 -24.08 6.59 17.69
N ARG A 365 -24.76 6.44 18.83
CA ARG A 365 -25.14 5.16 19.41
C ARG A 365 -26.06 4.41 18.42
N GLY A 366 -25.49 3.59 17.54
CA GLY A 366 -26.24 2.85 16.53
C GLY A 366 -25.52 2.64 15.19
N GLN A 367 -24.49 3.43 14.86
CA GLN A 367 -23.63 3.12 13.71
C GLN A 367 -22.56 2.11 14.15
N GLY A 368 -22.53 0.95 13.50
CA GLY A 368 -21.58 -0.13 13.82
C GLY A 368 -20.15 0.40 13.91
N GLU A 369 -19.37 -0.13 14.85
CA GLU A 369 -17.99 0.29 15.05
C GLU A 369 -17.25 0.36 13.71
N PRO A 370 -16.67 1.52 13.34
CA PRO A 370 -15.90 1.65 12.12
C PRO A 370 -14.91 0.50 12.01
N SER A 371 -14.90 -0.17 10.85
CA SER A 371 -14.00 -1.28 10.61
C SER A 371 -12.57 -0.84 10.94
N PRO A 372 -11.85 -1.51 11.85
CA PRO A 372 -10.53 -1.05 12.29
C PRO A 372 -9.49 -1.03 11.15
N GLY A 373 -9.84 -1.56 9.98
CA GLY A 373 -9.00 -1.58 8.78
C GLY A 373 -9.25 -0.44 7.80
N ASP A 374 -10.23 0.43 8.04
CA ASP A 374 -10.45 1.62 7.21
C ASP A 374 -9.47 2.73 7.65
N PRO A 375 -8.49 3.11 6.80
CA PRO A 375 -7.55 4.17 7.13
C PRO A 375 -8.22 5.51 7.42
N LYS A 376 -9.36 5.81 6.76
CA LYS A 376 -10.11 7.05 6.99
C LYS A 376 -10.67 7.07 8.39
N ALA A 377 -11.33 6.00 8.81
CA ALA A 377 -11.89 5.89 10.15
C ALA A 377 -10.82 5.99 11.25
N VAL A 378 -9.66 5.34 11.06
CA VAL A 378 -8.56 5.42 12.02
C VAL A 378 -7.97 6.83 12.09
N LEU A 379 -7.83 7.51 10.95
CA LEU A 379 -7.34 8.89 10.90
C LEU A 379 -8.33 9.86 11.59
N LEU A 380 -9.63 9.75 11.30
CA LEU A 380 -10.65 10.57 11.95
C LEU A 380 -10.66 10.40 13.48
N ARG A 381 -10.47 9.16 13.97
CA ARG A 381 -10.31 8.91 15.41
C ARG A 381 -9.09 9.63 16.00
N HIS A 382 -7.96 9.69 15.28
CA HIS A 382 -6.78 10.44 15.73
C HIS A 382 -7.02 11.95 15.73
N LEU A 383 -7.62 12.48 14.67
CA LEU A 383 -7.96 13.91 14.57
C LEU A 383 -8.95 14.33 15.66
N ALA A 384 -9.88 13.45 16.04
CA ALA A 384 -10.80 13.71 17.14
C ALA A 384 -10.10 13.87 18.49
N VAL A 385 -9.13 13.01 18.80
CA VAL A 385 -8.31 13.16 20.03
C VAL A 385 -7.52 14.47 20.03
N LEU A 386 -7.10 14.95 18.85
CA LEU A 386 -6.35 16.19 18.75
C LEU A 386 -7.20 17.44 19.01
N SER A 387 -8.52 17.35 18.81
CA SER A 387 -9.43 18.49 19.04
C SER A 387 -9.68 18.80 20.51
N THR A 388 -9.38 17.86 21.43
CA THR A 388 -9.60 18.06 22.87
C THR A 388 -8.47 18.84 23.54
N ASP A 389 -7.61 19.51 22.77
CA ASP A 389 -6.38 20.19 23.20
C ASP A 389 -5.40 19.27 23.97
N GLU A 390 -5.68 17.96 23.97
CA GLU A 390 -4.79 16.95 24.48
C GLU A 390 -3.70 16.71 23.45
N ARG A 391 -2.47 17.06 23.82
CA ARG A 391 -1.28 16.84 23.02
C ARG A 391 -1.27 15.39 22.50
N PRO A 392 -0.96 15.15 21.21
CA PRO A 392 -0.88 13.79 20.69
C PRO A 392 0.17 13.03 21.49
N LYS A 393 -0.30 12.10 22.33
CA LYS A 393 0.58 11.18 23.07
C LYS A 393 1.40 10.31 22.13
N ASP A 394 0.96 10.18 20.87
CA ASP A 394 1.62 9.39 19.84
C ASP A 394 1.67 10.14 18.49
N SER A 395 2.65 11.04 18.37
CA SER A 395 2.91 11.82 17.15
C SER A 395 3.34 10.94 15.96
N TRP A 396 4.02 9.82 16.22
CA TRP A 396 4.47 8.91 15.16
C TRP A 396 3.31 8.14 14.54
N THR A 397 2.36 7.68 15.34
CA THR A 397 1.17 7.00 14.81
C THR A 397 0.31 7.95 13.99
N LEU A 398 0.18 9.23 14.40
CA LEU A 398 -0.45 10.25 13.56
C LEU A 398 0.28 10.39 12.21
N TYR A 399 1.59 10.64 12.25
CA TYR A 399 2.43 10.76 11.04
C TYR A 399 2.30 9.56 10.11
N TYR A 400 2.34 8.36 10.67
CA TYR A 400 2.20 7.09 9.94
C TYR A 400 0.79 6.95 9.33
N ASN A 401 -0.27 7.18 10.10
CA ASN A 401 -1.65 6.97 9.65
C ASN A 401 -2.10 7.98 8.60
N VAL A 402 -1.63 9.24 8.69
CA VAL A 402 -1.84 10.23 7.63
C VAL A 402 -1.24 9.71 6.33
N GLN A 403 0.01 9.24 6.36
CA GLN A 403 0.63 8.65 5.16
C GLN A 403 -0.14 7.43 4.65
N VAL A 404 -0.53 6.47 5.50
CA VAL A 404 -1.32 5.29 5.05
C VAL A 404 -2.59 5.73 4.33
N TYR A 405 -3.33 6.69 4.89
CA TYR A 405 -4.56 7.21 4.28
C TYR A 405 -4.29 7.85 2.91
N LEU A 406 -3.29 8.72 2.82
CA LEU A 406 -2.93 9.39 1.56
C LEU A 406 -2.43 8.41 0.50
N GLN A 407 -1.59 7.46 0.91
CA GLN A 407 -1.06 6.42 0.03
C GLN A 407 -2.17 5.53 -0.51
N ASP A 408 -3.13 5.08 0.31
CA ASP A 408 -4.28 4.29 -0.16
C ASP A 408 -5.08 5.06 -1.23
N ARG A 409 -5.38 6.35 -0.97
CA ARG A 409 -6.10 7.21 -1.92
C ARG A 409 -5.34 7.40 -3.22
N LEU A 410 -4.04 7.70 -3.15
CA LEU A 410 -3.19 7.86 -4.33
C LEU A 410 -3.09 6.57 -5.16
N LEU A 411 -2.82 5.44 -4.50
CA LEU A 411 -2.63 4.15 -5.16
C LEU A 411 -3.89 3.68 -5.88
N ARG A 412 -5.09 3.92 -5.31
CA ARG A 412 -6.38 3.64 -5.98
C ARG A 412 -6.55 4.38 -7.30
N GLN A 413 -5.90 5.53 -7.47
CA GLN A 413 -5.99 6.31 -8.69
C GLN A 413 -4.87 5.99 -9.67
N VAL A 414 -3.66 5.76 -9.16
CA VAL A 414 -2.47 5.52 -9.99
C VAL A 414 -2.44 4.11 -10.56
N LEU A 415 -2.63 3.09 -9.71
CA LEU A 415 -2.40 1.68 -10.08
C LEU A 415 -3.33 1.14 -11.18
N PRO A 416 -4.63 1.51 -11.27
CA PRO A 416 -5.48 1.04 -12.36
C PRO A 416 -4.95 1.38 -13.75
N ARG A 417 -4.22 2.49 -13.90
CA ARG A 417 -3.58 2.90 -15.17
C ARG A 417 -2.48 1.93 -15.62
N PHE A 418 -1.97 1.11 -14.71
CA PHE A 418 -0.97 0.08 -14.95
C PHE A 418 -1.57 -1.33 -14.92
N GLY A 419 -2.89 -1.46 -14.77
CA GLY A 419 -3.56 -2.76 -14.62
C GLY A 419 -3.19 -3.49 -13.34
N VAL A 420 -2.72 -2.77 -12.31
CA VAL A 420 -2.30 -3.35 -11.03
C VAL A 420 -3.45 -3.28 -10.03
N PRO A 421 -4.10 -4.40 -9.66
CA PRO A 421 -5.09 -4.43 -8.59
C PRO A 421 -4.49 -4.09 -7.23
N LEU A 422 -5.29 -3.40 -6.42
CA LEU A 422 -5.00 -3.11 -5.02
C LEU A 422 -5.56 -4.21 -4.10
N LEU A 423 -4.71 -4.74 -3.22
CA LEU A 423 -5.07 -5.70 -2.19
C LEU A 423 -5.03 -5.03 -0.82
N GLN A 424 -6.20 -4.94 -0.20
CA GLN A 424 -6.34 -4.47 1.19
C GLN A 424 -6.56 -5.66 2.11
N LEU A 425 -5.74 -5.76 3.16
CA LEU A 425 -5.93 -6.76 4.20
C LEU A 425 -6.95 -6.26 5.21
N GLY A 426 -8.11 -6.92 5.26
CA GLY A 426 -9.08 -6.68 6.32
C GLY A 426 -8.48 -6.94 7.69
N THR A 427 -8.85 -6.12 8.68
CA THR A 427 -8.32 -6.19 10.06
C THR A 427 -8.60 -7.48 10.79
N ARG A 428 -9.64 -8.22 10.39
CA ARG A 428 -10.00 -9.50 11.02
C ARG A 428 -8.91 -10.58 10.92
N LEU A 429 -7.97 -10.44 9.99
CA LEU A 429 -6.85 -11.39 9.87
C LEU A 429 -5.74 -11.14 10.91
N VAL A 430 -5.67 -9.94 11.50
CA VAL A 430 -4.56 -9.53 12.39
C VAL A 430 -4.86 -9.82 13.86
N GLU A 431 -6.14 -9.80 14.26
CA GLU A 431 -6.54 -10.07 15.65
C GLU A 431 -6.47 -11.56 16.03
N ALA A 432 -6.26 -12.46 15.05
CA ALA A 432 -5.91 -13.85 15.31
C ALA A 432 -4.42 -13.97 15.71
N GLY A 433 -4.01 -13.22 16.72
CA GLY A 433 -2.76 -13.49 17.42
C GLY A 433 -2.75 -14.94 17.93
N PRO A 434 -1.57 -15.53 18.21
CA PRO A 434 -1.52 -16.81 18.88
C PRO A 434 -2.24 -16.63 20.21
N GLY A 435 -3.48 -17.11 20.28
CA GLY A 435 -4.14 -17.31 21.56
C GLY A 435 -3.15 -18.10 22.38
N VAL A 436 -2.65 -17.49 23.45
CA VAL A 436 -1.84 -18.17 24.43
C VAL A 436 -2.70 -19.33 24.88
N ALA A 437 -2.41 -20.52 24.37
CA ALA A 437 -2.90 -21.75 24.95
C ALA A 437 -2.26 -21.76 26.33
N GLY A 438 -3.04 -21.31 27.33
CA GLY A 438 -2.68 -21.50 28.72
C GLY A 438 -2.46 -23.00 28.97
N PRO A 439 -1.56 -23.34 29.90
CA PRO A 439 -1.20 -24.72 30.20
C PRO A 439 -2.40 -25.61 30.52
#